data_AF-A0A1Y6KF62-F1
#
_entry.id   AF-A0A1Y6KF62-F1
#
_cell.length_a   1.000
_cell.length_b   1.000
_cell.length_c   1.000
_cell.angle_alpha   90.00
_cell.angle_beta   90.00
_cell.angle_gamma   90.00
#
_symmetry.space_group_name_H-M   'P 1'
#
loop_
_entity.id
_entity.type
_entity.pdbx_description
1 polymer ?
#
loop_
_entity_poly.entity_id
_entity_poly.type
_entity_poly.pdbx_seq_one_letter_code
_entity_poly.pdbx_strand_id
1 'polypeptide(L)'
;MRSITQPGTPIADRIQWVEARGRAFTFTMEPGVPLLEAARRGFAAHGFAGGVLDIKRGALGPFAYVMPALSKTPDHAAFYSETYRPAGVTQLTTATMTLGARDGGPFFHCHALWTEEGGRAGGGHILPEETVVAEPFEVAAFGLDGAIFTAEPDPETGFKLFGPVAAAPSGATTDRRAFALRLRPNQDFAGCLEAFCQAQGIRKALVHGGVGSTIGARFVDGSVVEPFATELTITAGTIAPGTDGLEATLDVALVDYTGALAHGRLVRGDNPVLMTMELVLEVVA
;
A
#
# COMPACT_ATOMS: atom_id res chain seq x y z
N MET A 1 2.57 -22.08 -5.83
CA MET A 1 1.98 -20.81 -5.36
C MET A 1 0.50 -20.80 -5.71
N ARG A 2 -0.33 -20.26 -4.82
CA ARG A 2 -1.79 -20.12 -4.99
C ARG A 2 -2.11 -19.09 -6.09
N SER A 3 -3.28 -19.20 -6.73
CA SER A 3 -3.74 -18.25 -7.75
C SER A 3 -5.25 -18.10 -7.75
N ILE A 4 -5.74 -16.95 -8.24
CA ILE A 4 -7.15 -16.62 -8.42
C ILE A 4 -7.36 -16.20 -9.87
N THR A 5 -8.46 -16.67 -10.48
CA THR A 5 -8.84 -16.23 -11.83
C THR A 5 -9.40 -14.82 -11.74
N GLN A 6 -8.69 -13.87 -12.34
CA GLN A 6 -9.16 -12.50 -12.52
C GLN A 6 -10.16 -12.44 -13.71
N PRO A 7 -11.11 -11.49 -13.72
CA PRO A 7 -12.14 -11.41 -14.75
C PRO A 7 -11.57 -11.14 -16.15
N GLY A 8 -10.47 -10.38 -16.23
CA GLY A 8 -9.78 -10.06 -17.46
C GLY A 8 -8.59 -10.97 -17.76
N THR A 9 -8.07 -10.81 -18.97
CA THR A 9 -6.85 -11.54 -19.39
C THR A 9 -5.62 -10.97 -18.67
N PRO A 10 -4.72 -11.83 -18.16
CA PRO A 10 -3.49 -11.37 -17.54
C PRO A 10 -2.67 -10.46 -18.48
N ILE A 11 -2.26 -9.30 -17.98
CA ILE A 11 -1.33 -8.41 -18.69
C ILE A 11 0.06 -9.06 -18.68
N ALA A 12 0.76 -9.06 -19.82
CA ALA A 12 2.07 -9.73 -19.95
C ALA A 12 3.13 -9.11 -19.03
N ASP A 13 3.26 -7.78 -19.03
CA ASP A 13 4.12 -7.08 -18.08
C ASP A 13 3.53 -7.20 -16.69
N ARG A 14 4.22 -7.90 -15.79
CA ARG A 14 3.67 -8.21 -14.47
C ARG A 14 4.03 -7.19 -13.38
N ILE A 15 5.02 -6.34 -13.63
CA ILE A 15 5.40 -5.24 -12.75
C ILE A 15 5.34 -3.95 -13.57
N GLN A 16 4.45 -3.03 -13.20
CA GLN A 16 4.46 -1.66 -13.71
C GLN A 16 5.39 -0.84 -12.83
N TRP A 17 6.30 -0.07 -13.43
CA TRP A 17 7.27 0.69 -12.67
C TRP A 17 7.72 1.96 -13.39
N VAL A 18 8.17 2.93 -12.61
CA VAL A 18 8.80 4.16 -13.09
C VAL A 18 10.00 4.45 -12.20
N GLU A 19 11.17 4.65 -12.81
CA GLU A 19 12.35 5.14 -12.09
C GLU A 19 12.17 6.63 -11.76
N ALA A 20 12.52 6.99 -10.52
CA ALA A 20 12.37 8.33 -9.96
C ALA A 20 13.55 8.66 -9.05
N ARG A 21 13.56 9.90 -8.56
CA ARG A 21 14.36 10.27 -7.39
C ARG A 21 13.44 10.52 -6.21
N GLY A 22 13.98 10.48 -5.01
CA GLY A 22 13.19 10.75 -3.82
C GLY A 22 14.04 10.99 -2.59
N ARG A 23 13.37 11.21 -1.47
CA ARG A 23 13.96 11.23 -0.13
C ARG A 23 12.92 10.92 0.93
N ALA A 24 13.40 10.45 2.08
CA ALA A 24 12.59 10.32 3.28
C ALA A 24 12.46 11.67 4.02
N PHE A 25 11.34 11.85 4.72
CA PHE A 25 11.09 12.96 5.64
C PHE A 25 9.98 12.60 6.64
N THR A 26 9.78 13.44 7.66
CA THR A 26 8.65 13.33 8.58
C THR A 26 7.83 14.62 8.56
N PHE A 27 6.54 14.51 8.89
CA PHE A 27 5.68 15.67 9.10
C PHE A 27 4.49 15.32 9.99
N THR A 28 3.82 16.35 10.52
CA THR A 28 2.61 16.19 11.33
C THR A 28 1.37 16.25 10.45
N MET A 29 0.49 15.27 10.61
CA MET A 29 -0.88 15.34 10.12
C MET A 29 -1.67 16.29 11.03
N GLU A 30 -2.02 17.47 10.53
CA GLU A 30 -2.72 18.49 11.31
C GLU A 30 -4.19 18.12 11.54
N PRO A 31 -4.75 18.35 12.75
CA PRO A 31 -6.12 18.00 13.07
C PRO A 31 -7.15 18.92 12.41
N GLY A 32 -8.40 18.45 12.34
CA GLY A 32 -9.55 19.23 11.89
C GLY A 32 -9.65 19.41 10.37
N VAL A 33 -8.80 18.74 9.60
CA VAL A 33 -8.86 18.72 8.12
C VAL A 33 -9.00 17.30 7.59
N PRO A 34 -9.59 17.11 6.38
CA PRO A 34 -9.62 15.80 5.73
C PRO A 34 -8.23 15.18 5.65
N LEU A 35 -8.14 13.88 5.89
CA LEU A 35 -6.87 13.14 5.90
C LEU A 35 -6.09 13.31 4.59
N LEU A 36 -6.81 13.33 3.46
CA LEU A 36 -6.21 13.61 2.14
C LEU A 36 -5.56 14.99 2.08
N GLU A 37 -6.20 16.01 2.63
CA GLU A 37 -5.68 17.38 2.63
C GLU A 37 -4.49 17.52 3.59
N ALA A 38 -4.52 16.85 4.75
CA ALA A 38 -3.37 16.80 5.66
C ALA A 38 -2.14 16.19 4.98
N ALA A 39 -2.31 15.04 4.31
CA ALA A 39 -1.25 14.39 3.57
C ALA A 39 -0.72 15.29 2.44
N ARG A 40 -1.61 15.89 1.64
CA ARG A 40 -1.24 16.78 0.53
C ARG A 40 -0.42 17.98 1.01
N ARG A 41 -0.83 18.62 2.12
CA ARG A 41 -0.08 19.75 2.71
C ARG A 41 1.31 19.32 3.17
N GLY A 42 1.41 18.16 3.84
CA GLY A 42 2.69 17.62 4.31
C GLY A 42 3.68 17.36 3.19
N PHE A 43 3.24 16.70 2.12
CA PHE A 43 4.06 16.47 0.93
C PHE A 43 4.45 17.77 0.22
N ALA A 44 3.49 18.68 0.02
CA ALA A 44 3.72 19.96 -0.65
C ALA A 44 4.72 20.84 0.12
N ALA A 45 4.66 20.86 1.46
CA ALA A 45 5.62 21.57 2.31
C ALA A 45 7.07 21.08 2.12
N HIS A 46 7.24 19.84 1.65
CA HIS A 46 8.53 19.23 1.37
C HIS A 46 8.90 19.24 -0.13
N GLY A 47 8.07 19.88 -0.96
CA GLY A 47 8.28 20.04 -2.41
C GLY A 47 7.75 18.87 -3.26
N PHE A 48 7.07 17.89 -2.66
CA PHE A 48 6.59 16.70 -3.37
C PHE A 48 5.11 16.79 -3.72
N ALA A 49 4.74 16.28 -4.90
CA ALA A 49 3.34 16.15 -5.31
C ALA A 49 2.69 14.85 -4.81
N GLY A 50 3.49 13.83 -4.50
CA GLY A 50 3.02 12.52 -4.07
C GLY A 50 4.18 11.59 -3.66
N GLY A 51 3.81 10.37 -3.31
CA GLY A 51 4.72 9.36 -2.78
C GLY A 51 3.98 8.47 -1.79
N VAL A 52 4.69 7.98 -0.77
CA VAL A 52 4.11 7.06 0.22
C VAL A 52 4.42 7.52 1.64
N LEU A 53 3.57 7.14 2.59
CA LEU A 53 3.77 7.41 4.01
C LEU A 53 3.37 6.22 4.89
N ASP A 54 3.99 6.16 6.05
CA ASP A 54 3.79 5.21 7.13
C ASP A 54 3.22 5.93 8.36
N ILE A 55 2.12 5.42 8.88
CA ILE A 55 1.47 5.89 10.11
C ILE A 55 1.63 4.81 11.17
N LYS A 56 2.46 5.07 12.19
CA LYS A 56 2.63 4.12 13.30
C LYS A 56 1.49 4.20 14.32
N ARG A 57 0.92 5.40 14.51
CA ARG A 57 -0.29 5.67 15.31
C ARG A 57 -0.94 6.94 14.79
N GLY A 58 -2.26 7.05 14.91
CA GLY A 58 -2.99 8.26 14.54
C GLY A 58 -4.45 8.20 14.98
N ALA A 59 -5.06 9.35 15.20
CA ALA A 59 -6.46 9.46 15.63
C ALA A 59 -7.29 10.07 14.50
N LEU A 60 -8.33 9.37 14.07
CA LEU A 60 -9.20 9.76 12.97
C LEU A 60 -10.66 9.86 13.43
N GLY A 61 -11.38 10.87 12.95
CA GLY A 61 -12.77 11.12 13.33
C GLY A 61 -13.30 12.43 12.74
N PRO A 62 -14.40 12.43 11.94
CA PRO A 62 -15.11 11.27 11.41
C PRO A 62 -14.22 10.28 10.64
N PHE A 63 -14.63 9.01 10.61
CA PHE A 63 -13.88 7.91 9.98
C PHE A 63 -14.82 7.06 9.14
N ALA A 64 -14.40 6.73 7.92
CA ALA A 64 -15.13 5.81 7.06
C ALA A 64 -14.17 4.84 6.37
N TYR A 65 -14.59 3.59 6.27
CA TYR A 65 -13.76 2.53 5.71
C TYR A 65 -14.61 1.46 5.01
N VAL A 66 -13.92 0.63 4.22
CA VAL A 66 -14.44 -0.63 3.68
C VAL A 66 -13.48 -1.76 4.03
N MET A 67 -13.98 -2.98 4.08
CA MET A 67 -13.19 -4.20 4.29
C MET A 67 -13.08 -4.99 2.98
N PRO A 68 -12.08 -5.88 2.85
CA PRO A 68 -12.13 -6.89 1.80
C PRO A 68 -13.42 -7.70 1.91
N ALA A 69 -14.01 -8.03 0.77
CA ALA A 69 -15.25 -8.79 0.69
C ALA A 69 -15.23 -9.73 -0.52
N LEU A 70 -16.12 -10.72 -0.49
CA LEU A 70 -16.38 -11.54 -1.66
C LEU A 70 -17.17 -10.74 -2.70
N SER A 71 -16.83 -10.91 -3.97
CA SER A 71 -17.62 -10.30 -5.04
C SER A 71 -19.02 -10.92 -5.08
N LYS A 72 -20.03 -10.09 -5.35
CA LYS A 72 -21.42 -10.53 -5.56
C LYS A 72 -21.73 -10.81 -7.04
N THR A 73 -20.83 -10.42 -7.94
CA THR A 73 -20.96 -10.59 -9.40
C THR A 73 -19.67 -11.22 -9.95
N PRO A 74 -19.70 -11.84 -11.15
CA PRO A 74 -18.49 -12.39 -11.77
C PRO A 74 -17.53 -11.31 -12.31
N ASP A 75 -17.90 -10.03 -12.23
CA ASP A 75 -17.12 -8.92 -12.79
C ASP A 75 -15.81 -8.65 -12.03
N HIS A 76 -15.68 -9.18 -10.81
CA HIS A 76 -14.49 -9.05 -9.97
C HIS A 76 -14.23 -10.35 -9.18
N ALA A 77 -12.97 -10.66 -8.90
CA ALA A 77 -12.62 -11.84 -8.10
C ALA A 77 -12.79 -11.64 -6.57
N ALA A 78 -12.72 -10.40 -6.11
CA ALA A 78 -13.06 -9.94 -4.76
C ALA A 78 -13.51 -8.48 -4.86
N PHE A 79 -14.16 -7.95 -3.82
CA PHE A 79 -14.70 -6.60 -3.82
C PHE A 79 -14.54 -5.92 -2.46
N TYR A 80 -15.05 -4.70 -2.33
CA TYR A 80 -15.18 -4.04 -1.04
C TYR A 80 -16.52 -4.39 -0.38
N SER A 81 -16.54 -4.37 0.95
CA SER A 81 -17.78 -4.43 1.73
C SER A 81 -18.68 -3.21 1.49
N GLU A 82 -19.80 -3.15 2.20
CA GLU A 82 -20.45 -1.86 2.44
C GLU A 82 -19.54 -0.90 3.21
N THR A 83 -19.83 0.40 3.13
CA THR A 83 -19.08 1.42 3.88
C THR A 83 -19.50 1.43 5.34
N TYR A 84 -18.51 1.29 6.23
CA TYR A 84 -18.68 1.44 7.66
C TYR A 84 -18.31 2.86 8.11
N ARG A 85 -19.06 3.39 9.08
CA ARG A 85 -18.88 4.72 9.68
C ARG A 85 -19.00 4.63 11.20
N PRO A 86 -17.98 4.11 11.90
CA PRO A 86 -18.03 4.02 13.35
C PRO A 86 -18.14 5.41 13.98
N ALA A 87 -18.79 5.47 15.14
CA ALA A 87 -18.87 6.69 15.92
C ALA A 87 -17.54 6.98 16.64
N GLY A 88 -17.38 8.23 17.09
CA GLY A 88 -16.24 8.65 17.89
C GLY A 88 -14.93 8.71 17.12
N VAL A 89 -13.83 8.57 17.87
CA VAL A 89 -12.45 8.60 17.36
C VAL A 89 -11.93 7.18 17.20
N THR A 90 -11.43 6.88 16.00
CA THR A 90 -10.76 5.62 15.68
C THR A 90 -9.25 5.79 15.78
N GLN A 91 -8.59 4.87 16.49
CA GLN A 91 -7.16 4.87 16.75
C GLN A 91 -6.44 3.90 15.83
N LEU A 92 -5.63 4.42 14.91
CA LEU A 92 -4.78 3.62 14.04
C LEU A 92 -3.66 2.96 14.85
N THR A 93 -3.42 1.68 14.60
CA THR A 93 -2.30 0.91 15.19
C THR A 93 -1.16 0.71 14.18
N THR A 94 -1.47 0.72 12.89
CA THR A 94 -0.52 0.82 11.78
C THR A 94 -1.28 1.16 10.51
N ALA A 95 -0.69 1.97 9.63
CA ALA A 95 -1.21 2.20 8.29
C ALA A 95 -0.09 2.56 7.32
N THR A 96 -0.33 2.29 6.05
CA THR A 96 0.43 2.88 4.94
C THR A 96 -0.52 3.56 3.98
N MET A 97 -0.02 4.58 3.31
CA MET A 97 -0.78 5.33 2.33
C MET A 97 0.09 5.66 1.14
N THR A 98 -0.47 5.50 -0.06
CA THR A 98 0.07 6.05 -1.30
C THR A 98 -0.73 7.29 -1.66
N LEU A 99 -0.04 8.42 -1.79
CA LEU A 99 -0.61 9.69 -2.21
C LEU A 99 -0.32 9.93 -3.69
N GLY A 100 -1.37 10.19 -4.46
CA GLY A 100 -1.29 10.41 -5.89
C GLY A 100 -2.52 11.11 -6.43
N ALA A 101 -2.98 10.67 -7.60
CA ALA A 101 -4.11 11.28 -8.30
C ALA A 101 -5.15 10.27 -8.76
N ARG A 102 -6.42 10.71 -8.82
CA ARG A 102 -7.53 9.98 -9.40
C ARG A 102 -8.46 10.98 -10.08
N ASP A 103 -8.85 10.70 -11.32
CA ASP A 103 -9.80 11.54 -12.08
C ASP A 103 -9.35 13.02 -12.17
N GLY A 104 -8.03 13.24 -12.27
CA GLY A 104 -7.43 14.58 -12.34
C GLY A 104 -7.34 15.34 -11.01
N GLY A 105 -7.85 14.77 -9.90
CA GLY A 105 -7.77 15.33 -8.56
C GLY A 105 -6.80 14.56 -7.64
N PRO A 106 -6.41 15.13 -6.49
CA PRO A 106 -5.63 14.43 -5.49
C PRO A 106 -6.44 13.27 -4.91
N PHE A 107 -5.76 12.16 -4.61
CA PHE A 107 -6.39 10.97 -4.02
C PHE A 107 -5.35 10.16 -3.26
N PHE A 108 -5.79 9.31 -2.35
CA PHE A 108 -4.91 8.34 -1.72
C PHE A 108 -5.51 6.94 -1.73
N HIS A 109 -4.65 5.93 -1.69
CA HIS A 109 -5.01 4.57 -1.31
C HIS A 109 -4.33 4.27 0.03
N CYS A 110 -5.12 3.88 1.05
CA CYS A 110 -4.61 3.67 2.40
C CYS A 110 -5.22 2.44 3.04
N HIS A 111 -4.38 1.52 3.52
CA HIS A 111 -4.80 0.39 4.34
C HIS A 111 -4.27 0.55 5.76
N ALA A 112 -5.06 0.11 6.73
CA ALA A 112 -4.72 0.24 8.13
C ALA A 112 -5.27 -0.90 8.98
N LEU A 113 -4.71 -1.05 10.17
CA LEU A 113 -5.36 -1.67 11.32
C LEU A 113 -5.66 -0.58 12.37
N TRP A 114 -6.74 -0.75 13.12
CA TRP A 114 -7.21 0.24 14.07
C TRP A 114 -8.03 -0.37 15.21
N THR A 115 -8.34 0.48 16.19
CA THR A 115 -9.31 0.24 17.25
C THR A 115 -10.34 1.36 17.24
N GLU A 116 -11.61 1.00 17.13
CA GLU A 116 -12.74 1.93 17.18
C GLU A 116 -13.09 2.33 18.60
N GLU A 117 -13.91 3.37 18.74
CA GLU A 117 -14.54 3.68 20.02
C GLU A 117 -15.30 2.46 20.56
N GLY A 118 -15.12 2.17 21.85
CA GLY A 118 -15.64 0.94 22.47
C GLY A 118 -14.72 -0.29 22.35
N GLY A 119 -13.54 -0.16 21.71
CA GLY A 119 -12.47 -1.15 21.76
C GLY A 119 -12.54 -2.23 20.68
N ARG A 120 -13.40 -2.09 19.67
CA ARG A 120 -13.48 -3.04 18.55
C ARG A 120 -12.27 -2.87 17.64
N ALA A 121 -11.46 -3.92 17.52
CA ALA A 121 -10.37 -3.96 16.56
C ALA A 121 -10.91 -4.15 15.13
N GLY A 122 -10.25 -3.53 14.15
CA GLY A 122 -10.61 -3.62 12.75
C GLY A 122 -9.43 -3.36 11.82
N GLY A 123 -9.67 -3.53 10.53
CA GLY A 123 -8.71 -3.26 9.48
C GLY A 123 -9.37 -3.20 8.12
N GLY A 124 -8.67 -2.63 7.14
CA GLY A 124 -9.15 -2.49 5.77
C GLY A 124 -8.74 -1.16 5.15
N HIS A 125 -9.57 -0.66 4.25
CA HIS A 125 -9.30 0.49 3.39
C HIS A 125 -9.97 1.74 3.93
N ILE A 126 -9.17 2.76 4.21
CA ILE A 126 -9.64 4.07 4.67
C ILE A 126 -10.16 4.87 3.47
N LEU A 127 -11.38 5.41 3.57
CA LEU A 127 -11.96 6.21 2.51
C LEU A 127 -11.48 7.67 2.58
N PRO A 128 -10.90 8.23 1.50
CA PRO A 128 -10.33 9.58 1.49
C PRO A 128 -11.37 10.70 1.63
N GLU A 129 -12.59 10.49 1.15
CA GLU A 129 -13.61 11.54 1.07
C GLU A 129 -14.30 11.83 2.41
N GLU A 130 -14.25 10.89 3.36
CA GLU A 130 -15.06 10.92 4.58
C GLU A 130 -14.23 10.85 5.87
N THR A 131 -12.91 10.84 5.76
CA THR A 131 -12.00 10.66 6.89
C THR A 131 -11.26 11.95 7.25
N VAL A 132 -11.28 12.31 8.53
CA VAL A 132 -10.68 13.55 9.08
C VAL A 132 -9.67 13.21 10.17
N VAL A 133 -8.60 14.00 10.26
CA VAL A 133 -7.62 13.91 11.35
C VAL A 133 -8.24 14.48 12.63
N ALA A 134 -8.38 13.66 13.68
CA ALA A 134 -8.99 14.09 14.94
C ALA A 134 -7.97 14.75 15.88
N GLU A 135 -6.77 14.17 15.97
CA GLU A 135 -5.66 14.67 16.79
C GLU A 135 -4.38 14.70 15.97
N PRO A 136 -3.42 15.59 16.25
CA PRO A 136 -2.17 15.63 15.51
C PRO A 136 -1.36 14.35 15.72
N PHE A 137 -0.79 13.81 14.65
CA PHE A 137 0.16 12.70 14.73
C PHE A 137 1.27 12.82 13.67
N GLU A 138 2.47 12.37 14.01
CA GLU A 138 3.61 12.35 13.10
C GLU A 138 3.54 11.14 12.15
N VAL A 139 3.94 11.35 10.90
CA VAL A 139 4.12 10.30 9.90
C VAL A 139 5.54 10.33 9.34
N ALA A 140 6.04 9.17 8.93
CA ALA A 140 7.22 9.06 8.09
C ALA A 140 6.78 8.95 6.62
N ALA A 141 7.45 9.63 5.72
CA ALA A 141 7.09 9.67 4.30
C ALA A 141 8.31 9.54 3.40
N PHE A 142 8.08 9.04 2.19
CA PHE A 142 9.03 9.04 1.10
C PHE A 142 8.39 9.73 -0.11
N GLY A 143 8.96 10.88 -0.48
CA GLY A 143 8.49 11.69 -1.61
C GLY A 143 9.15 11.26 -2.92
N LEU A 144 8.40 11.30 -4.01
CA LEU A 144 8.88 10.98 -5.35
C LEU A 144 8.94 12.22 -6.24
N ASP A 145 10.02 12.33 -7.01
CA ASP A 145 10.21 13.29 -8.09
C ASP A 145 10.54 12.56 -9.40
N GLY A 146 9.77 12.84 -10.45
CA GLY A 146 9.82 12.13 -11.73
C GLY A 146 8.79 10.99 -11.89
N ALA A 147 8.08 10.63 -10.81
CA ALA A 147 6.97 9.68 -10.85
C ALA A 147 5.84 10.12 -9.93
N ILE A 148 4.61 9.73 -10.27
CA ILE A 148 3.42 9.85 -9.42
C ILE A 148 2.56 8.60 -9.59
N PHE A 149 1.81 8.22 -8.56
CA PHE A 149 0.79 7.20 -8.71
C PHE A 149 -0.52 7.81 -9.21
N THR A 150 -1.13 7.18 -10.21
CA THR A 150 -2.45 7.57 -10.73
C THR A 150 -3.37 6.36 -10.75
N ALA A 151 -4.62 6.56 -10.33
CA ALA A 151 -5.66 5.55 -10.43
C ALA A 151 -6.15 5.44 -11.88
N GLU A 152 -5.93 4.31 -12.53
CA GLU A 152 -6.32 4.04 -13.92
C GLU A 152 -7.16 2.75 -14.02
N PRO A 153 -8.07 2.64 -15.01
CA PRO A 153 -8.79 1.40 -15.26
C PRO A 153 -7.83 0.25 -15.54
N ASP A 154 -8.01 -0.86 -14.85
CA ASP A 154 -7.21 -2.07 -14.97
C ASP A 154 -8.06 -3.18 -15.61
N PRO A 155 -7.78 -3.56 -16.87
CA PRO A 155 -8.62 -4.51 -17.59
C PRO A 155 -8.49 -5.95 -17.07
N GLU A 156 -7.45 -6.28 -16.31
CA GLU A 156 -7.27 -7.62 -15.72
C GLU A 156 -8.21 -7.82 -14.53
N THR A 157 -8.29 -6.85 -13.63
CA THR A 157 -9.09 -6.95 -12.39
C THR A 157 -10.47 -6.32 -12.48
N GLY A 158 -10.71 -5.49 -13.50
CA GLY A 158 -11.92 -4.68 -13.66
C GLY A 158 -11.99 -3.46 -12.73
N PHE A 159 -11.01 -3.27 -11.84
CA PHE A 159 -10.96 -2.13 -10.94
C PHE A 159 -10.27 -0.91 -11.55
N LYS A 160 -10.45 0.24 -10.90
CA LYS A 160 -9.57 1.38 -11.08
C LYS A 160 -8.49 1.32 -10.01
N LEU A 161 -7.24 1.11 -10.40
CA LEU A 161 -6.13 0.82 -9.49
C LEU A 161 -5.00 1.83 -9.65
N PHE A 162 -4.35 2.15 -8.54
CA PHE A 162 -3.16 2.97 -8.55
C PHE A 162 -2.01 2.25 -9.25
N GLY A 163 -1.39 2.95 -10.20
CA GLY A 163 -0.16 2.54 -10.87
C GLY A 163 0.78 3.72 -11.06
N PRO A 164 2.10 3.50 -11.06
CA PRO A 164 3.05 4.57 -11.28
C PRO A 164 3.03 5.03 -12.75
N VAL A 165 3.05 6.34 -12.93
CA VAL A 165 3.23 7.01 -14.22
C VAL A 165 4.38 8.01 -14.13
N ALA A 166 5.05 8.25 -15.25
CA ALA A 166 6.08 9.28 -15.33
C ALA A 166 5.46 10.66 -15.11
N ALA A 167 6.12 11.48 -14.31
CA ALA A 167 5.72 12.86 -14.05
C ALA A 167 6.88 13.80 -14.39
N ALA A 168 6.56 15.03 -14.79
CA ALA A 168 7.57 16.05 -14.94
C ALA A 168 8.25 16.30 -13.57
N PRO A 169 9.60 16.36 -13.52
CA PRO A 169 10.30 16.72 -12.29
C PRO A 169 9.82 18.07 -11.78
N SER A 170 9.47 18.11 -10.51
CA SER A 170 9.06 19.29 -9.75
C SER A 170 10.25 20.14 -9.27
N GLY A 171 11.46 19.59 -9.34
CA GLY A 171 12.66 20.22 -8.79
C GLY A 171 12.79 20.06 -7.27
N ALA A 172 12.05 19.11 -6.68
CA ALA A 172 12.17 18.77 -5.27
C ALA A 172 13.61 18.35 -4.92
N THR A 173 14.08 18.73 -3.73
CA THR A 173 15.35 18.24 -3.22
C THR A 173 15.25 16.73 -2.99
N THR A 174 16.10 15.94 -3.67
CA THR A 174 16.15 14.48 -3.58
C THR A 174 17.58 13.98 -3.41
N ASP A 175 17.76 12.87 -2.70
CA ASP A 175 19.07 12.28 -2.39
C ASP A 175 19.16 10.79 -2.72
N ARG A 176 18.03 10.14 -3.04
CA ARG A 176 17.95 8.72 -3.36
C ARG A 176 17.47 8.46 -4.78
N ARG A 177 17.99 7.38 -5.38
CA ARG A 177 17.38 6.72 -6.53
C ARG A 177 16.26 5.83 -6.02
N ALA A 178 15.09 5.89 -6.64
CA ALA A 178 13.92 5.13 -6.20
C ALA A 178 13.11 4.63 -7.40
N PHE A 179 12.25 3.66 -7.15
CA PHE A 179 11.30 3.13 -8.12
C PHE A 179 9.91 3.14 -7.53
N ALA A 180 8.96 3.77 -8.21
CA ALA A 180 7.54 3.59 -7.93
C ALA A 180 7.07 2.32 -8.64
N LEU A 181 6.40 1.43 -7.91
CA LEU A 181 6.10 0.08 -8.37
C LEU A 181 4.63 -0.26 -8.13
N ARG A 182 4.04 -1.00 -9.08
CA ARG A 182 2.79 -1.74 -8.92
C ARG A 182 2.99 -3.18 -9.37
N LEU A 183 2.76 -4.13 -8.48
CA LEU A 183 2.73 -5.56 -8.79
C LEU A 183 1.31 -5.97 -9.17
N ARG A 184 1.17 -6.65 -10.31
CA ARG A 184 -0.10 -7.20 -10.79
C ARG A 184 -0.43 -8.55 -10.12
N PRO A 185 -1.69 -9.04 -10.19
CA PRO A 185 -2.15 -10.28 -9.55
C PRO A 185 -1.28 -11.52 -9.76
N ASN A 186 -1.50 -12.55 -8.96
CA ASN A 186 -0.99 -13.91 -9.18
C ASN A 186 0.55 -14.03 -9.31
N GLN A 187 1.28 -13.15 -8.65
CA GLN A 187 2.73 -13.26 -8.54
C GLN A 187 3.16 -13.26 -7.08
N ASP A 188 4.23 -13.99 -6.76
CA ASP A 188 4.78 -14.00 -5.42
C ASP A 188 5.32 -12.62 -5.06
N PHE A 189 4.88 -12.09 -3.93
CA PHE A 189 5.24 -10.74 -3.54
C PHE A 189 6.76 -10.58 -3.36
N ALA A 190 7.39 -11.45 -2.58
CA ALA A 190 8.83 -11.39 -2.32
C ALA A 190 9.64 -11.64 -3.60
N GLY A 191 9.34 -12.74 -4.31
CA GLY A 191 10.04 -13.15 -5.52
C GLY A 191 9.98 -12.10 -6.64
N CYS A 192 8.87 -11.35 -6.78
CA CYS A 192 8.77 -10.24 -7.72
C CYS A 192 9.78 -9.13 -7.43
N LEU A 193 9.92 -8.73 -6.16
CA LEU A 193 10.84 -7.67 -5.77
C LEU A 193 12.29 -8.10 -5.92
N GLU A 194 12.59 -9.36 -5.59
CA GLU A 194 13.91 -9.96 -5.78
C GLU A 194 14.29 -9.99 -7.27
N ALA A 195 13.40 -10.48 -8.13
CA ALA A 195 13.61 -10.53 -9.58
C ALA A 195 13.74 -9.12 -10.18
N PHE A 196 12.92 -8.17 -9.73
CA PHE A 196 13.02 -6.78 -10.15
C PHE A 196 14.38 -6.18 -9.80
N CYS A 197 14.80 -6.30 -8.54
CA CYS A 197 16.10 -5.80 -8.10
C CYS A 197 17.26 -6.44 -8.87
N GLN A 198 17.20 -7.75 -9.10
CA GLN A 198 18.19 -8.46 -9.91
C GLN A 198 18.27 -7.90 -11.34
N ALA A 199 17.11 -7.70 -12.00
CA ALA A 199 17.04 -7.16 -13.36
C ALA A 199 17.55 -5.71 -13.45
N GLN A 200 17.38 -4.92 -12.39
CA GLN A 200 17.83 -3.52 -12.31
C GLN A 200 19.25 -3.34 -11.74
N GLY A 201 19.94 -4.44 -11.41
CA GLY A 201 21.27 -4.38 -10.79
C GLY A 201 21.28 -3.78 -9.37
N ILE A 202 20.16 -3.86 -8.66
CA ILE A 202 19.99 -3.31 -7.30
C ILE A 202 20.40 -4.39 -6.29
N ARG A 203 21.49 -4.14 -5.57
CA ARG A 203 22.01 -5.09 -4.57
C ARG A 203 21.26 -5.03 -3.24
N LYS A 204 20.83 -3.83 -2.83
CA LYS A 204 20.12 -3.57 -1.58
C LYS A 204 19.04 -2.53 -1.80
N ALA A 205 17.90 -2.72 -1.16
CA ALA A 205 16.81 -1.76 -1.20
C ALA A 205 15.96 -1.74 0.07
N LEU A 206 15.31 -0.60 0.31
CA LEU A 206 14.24 -0.46 1.30
C LEU A 206 12.90 -0.36 0.57
N VAL A 207 11.87 -0.95 1.16
CA VAL A 207 10.49 -0.78 0.73
C VAL A 207 9.83 0.26 1.61
N HIS A 208 9.29 1.31 1.00
CA HIS A 208 8.52 2.37 1.67
C HIS A 208 7.05 2.28 1.29
N GLY A 209 6.19 2.67 2.23
CA GLY A 209 4.74 2.47 2.08
C GLY A 209 4.41 1.00 1.91
N GLY A 210 3.41 0.69 1.08
CA GLY A 210 3.06 -0.68 0.74
C GLY A 210 1.61 -1.00 1.02
N VAL A 211 0.76 -0.72 0.04
CA VAL A 211 -0.68 -0.99 0.12
C VAL A 211 -1.03 -2.04 -0.92
N GLY A 212 -1.79 -3.06 -0.52
CA GLY A 212 -2.18 -4.09 -1.48
C GLY A 212 -3.04 -5.19 -0.91
N SER A 213 -3.11 -6.29 -1.64
CA SER A 213 -3.84 -7.49 -1.26
C SER A 213 -3.09 -8.75 -1.68
N THR A 214 -3.22 -9.81 -0.89
CA THR A 214 -2.67 -11.14 -1.18
C THR A 214 -3.77 -12.18 -1.17
N ILE A 215 -3.52 -13.32 -1.83
CA ILE A 215 -4.42 -14.47 -1.78
C ILE A 215 -4.17 -15.19 -0.44
N GLY A 216 -4.87 -14.77 0.62
CA GLY A 216 -4.55 -15.18 1.98
C GLY A 216 -3.10 -14.82 2.38
N ALA A 217 -2.54 -15.49 3.38
CA ALA A 217 -1.15 -15.26 3.78
C ALA A 217 -0.50 -16.49 4.43
N ARG A 218 0.83 -16.59 4.31
CA ARG A 218 1.68 -17.57 4.99
C ARG A 218 2.79 -16.82 5.71
N PHE A 219 2.89 -17.02 7.01
CA PHE A 219 3.85 -16.35 7.88
C PHE A 219 4.98 -17.30 8.32
N VAL A 220 6.16 -16.73 8.58
CA VAL A 220 7.37 -17.49 8.96
C VAL A 220 7.20 -18.21 10.31
N ASP A 221 6.36 -17.68 11.20
CA ASP A 221 6.02 -18.31 12.48
C ASP A 221 5.09 -19.53 12.34
N GLY A 222 4.65 -19.85 11.11
CA GLY A 222 3.72 -20.93 10.82
C GLY A 222 2.25 -20.50 10.84
N SER A 223 1.93 -19.24 11.16
CA SER A 223 0.58 -18.69 11.09
C SER A 223 0.10 -18.62 9.64
N VAL A 224 -1.21 -18.83 9.45
CA VAL A 224 -1.84 -19.02 8.13
C VAL A 224 -3.15 -18.24 8.08
N VAL A 225 -3.32 -17.45 7.02
CA VAL A 225 -4.60 -16.82 6.67
C VAL A 225 -5.13 -17.53 5.44
N GLU A 226 -6.19 -18.32 5.61
CA GLU A 226 -6.83 -19.09 4.54
C GLU A 226 -7.82 -18.28 3.69
N PRO A 227 -8.62 -17.37 4.25
CA PRO A 227 -9.45 -16.46 3.47
C PRO A 227 -8.66 -15.75 2.36
N PHE A 228 -9.08 -15.95 1.11
CA PHE A 228 -8.28 -15.50 -0.04
C PHE A 228 -8.34 -13.99 -0.26
N ALA A 229 -9.43 -13.32 0.11
CA ALA A 229 -9.56 -11.88 -0.02
C ALA A 229 -9.02 -11.19 1.23
N THR A 230 -7.89 -10.49 1.07
CA THR A 230 -7.23 -9.73 2.12
C THR A 230 -6.95 -8.30 1.69
N GLU A 231 -6.72 -7.44 2.66
CA GLU A 231 -6.08 -6.14 2.48
C GLU A 231 -4.94 -6.03 3.45
N LEU A 232 -3.79 -5.57 2.96
CA LEU A 232 -2.57 -5.48 3.76
C LEU A 232 -1.92 -4.12 3.67
N THR A 233 -1.16 -3.82 4.72
CA THR A 233 -0.18 -2.76 4.81
C THR A 233 1.19 -3.38 5.12
N ILE A 234 2.24 -2.95 4.42
CA ILE A 234 3.61 -3.29 4.81
C ILE A 234 3.96 -2.49 6.07
N THR A 235 4.67 -3.11 7.00
CA THR A 235 5.15 -2.47 8.25
C THR A 235 6.67 -2.31 8.28
N ALA A 236 7.37 -3.19 7.57
CA ALA A 236 8.79 -3.08 7.21
C ALA A 236 9.09 -3.92 5.96
N GLY A 237 10.00 -3.45 5.10
CA GLY A 237 10.44 -4.24 3.96
C GLY A 237 11.86 -3.91 3.52
N THR A 238 12.66 -4.95 3.27
CA THR A 238 14.04 -4.82 2.76
C THR A 238 14.33 -5.87 1.70
N ILE A 239 15.23 -5.55 0.78
CA ILE A 239 15.85 -6.49 -0.15
C ILE A 239 17.35 -6.43 0.08
N ALA A 240 18.00 -7.58 0.28
CA ALA A 240 19.45 -7.66 0.50
C ALA A 240 20.02 -8.97 -0.06
N PRO A 241 21.36 -9.10 -0.23
CA PRO A 241 21.97 -10.37 -0.57
C PRO A 241 21.76 -11.40 0.55
N GLY A 242 21.25 -12.57 0.20
CA GLY A 242 21.22 -13.77 1.04
C GLY A 242 22.02 -14.91 0.43
N THR A 243 21.64 -16.16 0.76
CA THR A 243 22.45 -17.35 0.46
C THR A 243 22.52 -17.65 -1.05
N ASP A 244 21.38 -17.61 -1.73
CA ASP A 244 21.25 -18.03 -3.14
C ASP A 244 20.90 -16.89 -4.11
N GLY A 245 21.03 -15.63 -3.66
CA GLY A 245 20.66 -14.46 -4.45
C GLY A 245 20.19 -13.30 -3.59
N LEU A 246 19.31 -12.47 -4.14
CA LEU A 246 18.62 -11.44 -3.36
C LEU A 246 17.47 -12.07 -2.57
N GLU A 247 17.24 -11.54 -1.37
CA GLU A 247 16.15 -11.97 -0.49
C GLU A 247 15.37 -10.76 -0.01
N ALA A 248 14.05 -10.81 -0.20
CA ALA A 248 13.11 -9.86 0.36
C ALA A 248 12.67 -10.32 1.76
N THR A 249 12.75 -9.43 2.73
CA THR A 249 12.13 -9.57 4.05
C THR A 249 10.96 -8.61 4.12
N LEU A 250 9.74 -9.14 4.28
CA LEU A 250 8.50 -8.35 4.24
C LEU A 250 7.67 -8.65 5.50
N ASP A 251 7.56 -7.65 6.38
CA ASP A 251 6.71 -7.70 7.56
C ASP A 251 5.43 -6.90 7.25
N VAL A 252 4.26 -7.50 7.48
CA VAL A 252 2.96 -6.91 7.10
C VAL A 252 1.97 -7.00 8.25
N ALA A 253 0.93 -6.17 8.15
CA ALA A 253 -0.32 -6.33 8.88
C ALA A 253 -1.47 -6.39 7.88
N LEU A 254 -2.46 -7.22 8.12
CA LEU A 254 -3.57 -7.43 7.19
C LEU A 254 -4.88 -7.75 7.89
N VAL A 255 -5.97 -7.53 7.17
CA VAL A 255 -7.32 -8.00 7.49
C VAL A 255 -7.79 -8.93 6.38
N ASP A 256 -8.56 -9.96 6.71
CA ASP A 256 -9.27 -10.76 5.72
C ASP A 256 -10.76 -10.43 5.62
N TYR A 257 -11.44 -11.00 4.63
CA TYR A 257 -12.85 -10.71 4.40
C TYR A 257 -13.81 -11.17 5.51
N THR A 258 -13.33 -11.94 6.49
CA THR A 258 -14.08 -12.30 7.70
C THR A 258 -13.88 -11.30 8.85
N GLY A 259 -13.00 -10.31 8.65
CA GLY A 259 -12.61 -9.32 9.65
C GLY A 259 -11.50 -9.80 10.59
N ALA A 260 -10.92 -10.99 10.35
CA ALA A 260 -9.82 -11.46 11.15
C ALA A 260 -8.53 -10.70 10.81
N LEU A 261 -7.78 -10.33 11.85
CA LEU A 261 -6.55 -9.56 11.73
C LEU A 261 -5.34 -10.48 11.87
N ALA A 262 -4.31 -10.24 11.07
CA ALA A 262 -3.04 -10.93 11.18
C ALA A 262 -1.87 -9.97 10.99
N HIS A 263 -0.73 -10.32 11.57
CA HIS A 263 0.50 -9.54 11.47
C HIS A 263 1.72 -10.46 11.52
N GLY A 264 2.79 -10.08 10.84
CA GLY A 264 4.05 -10.81 10.92
C GLY A 264 4.83 -10.82 9.62
N ARG A 265 5.89 -11.64 9.61
CA ARG A 265 6.78 -11.82 8.47
C ARG A 265 6.21 -12.80 7.47
N LEU A 266 6.10 -12.39 6.21
CA LEU A 266 5.66 -13.25 5.13
C LEU A 266 6.73 -14.27 4.75
N VAL A 267 6.30 -15.50 4.45
CA VAL A 267 7.12 -16.51 3.77
C VAL A 267 7.35 -16.10 2.33
N ARG A 268 8.59 -16.25 1.85
CA ARG A 268 8.94 -16.03 0.43
C ARG A 268 8.39 -17.18 -0.44
N GLY A 269 7.83 -16.88 -1.61
CA GLY A 269 7.38 -17.88 -2.58
C GLY A 269 5.94 -18.39 -2.43
N ASP A 270 5.22 -18.00 -1.37
CA ASP A 270 3.82 -18.39 -1.15
C ASP A 270 2.95 -17.26 -0.60
N ASN A 271 3.18 -16.03 -1.06
CA ASN A 271 2.28 -14.91 -0.78
C ASN A 271 1.95 -14.16 -2.07
N PRO A 272 1.10 -14.76 -2.94
CA PRO A 272 0.75 -14.18 -4.22
C PRO A 272 -0.15 -12.95 -4.06
N VAL A 273 0.10 -11.92 -4.86
CA VAL A 273 -0.75 -10.73 -4.96
C VAL A 273 -2.15 -11.11 -5.43
N LEU A 274 -3.20 -10.59 -4.76
CA LEU A 274 -4.58 -10.80 -5.17
C LEU A 274 -4.98 -9.80 -6.25
N MET A 275 -5.09 -8.50 -5.92
CA MET A 275 -5.50 -7.45 -6.86
C MET A 275 -4.34 -6.58 -7.33
N THR A 276 -3.58 -6.06 -6.38
CA THR A 276 -2.48 -5.14 -6.65
C THR A 276 -1.60 -5.03 -5.42
N MET A 277 -0.37 -4.58 -5.64
CA MET A 277 0.52 -4.12 -4.58
C MET A 277 1.25 -2.88 -5.07
N GLU A 278 1.05 -1.74 -4.41
CA GLU A 278 1.76 -0.49 -4.70
C GLU A 278 2.79 -0.19 -3.61
N LEU A 279 3.99 0.19 -4.03
CA LEU A 279 5.10 0.49 -3.11
C LEU A 279 6.17 1.35 -3.78
N VAL A 280 7.04 1.93 -2.95
CA VAL A 280 8.27 2.58 -3.40
C VAL A 280 9.47 1.77 -2.96
N LEU A 281 10.41 1.57 -3.88
CA LEU A 281 11.66 0.87 -3.63
C LEU A 281 12.82 1.87 -3.69
N GLU A 282 13.41 2.17 -2.54
CA GLU A 282 14.61 3.01 -2.42
C GLU A 282 15.86 2.16 -2.61
N VAL A 283 16.75 2.58 -3.52
CA VAL A 283 18.05 1.92 -3.71
C VAL A 283 19.01 2.34 -2.59
N VAL A 284 19.57 1.34 -1.90
CA VAL A 284 20.59 1.55 -0.86
C VAL A 284 21.97 1.21 -1.44
N ALA A 285 22.90 2.15 -1.31
CA ALA A 285 24.29 1.98 -1.72
C ALA A 285 25.05 0.96 -0.85
#